data_AF-A0A6N2HX69-F1
#
_entry.id   AF-A0A6N2HX69-F1
#
_cell.length_a   1.000
_cell.length_b   1.000
_cell.length_c   1.000
_cell.angle_alpha   90.00
_cell.angle_beta   90.00
_cell.angle_gamma   90.00
#
_symmetry.space_group_name_H-M   'P 1'
#
loop_
_entity.id
_entity.type
_entity.pdbx_description
1 polymer ?
#
loop_
_entity_poly.entity_id
_entity_poly.type
_entity_poly.pdbx_seq_one_letter_code
_entity_poly.pdbx_strand_id
1 'polypeptide(L)'
;MPAKDTDLRSRLTAAATKLRKVNEPDLADAIDTVLAPNGWGRLRRSDPATSNSLDRNMAMRMPAEWREQIKTRAEAAGDKLAKEVNEGLQKYLDGKFVPVAPGRSPYGSGTEMPNLNVRAMDSLREQVAERGDHSPALVASAYLMSKYKVGPYAPKAAKK
;
A
#
# COMPACT_ATOMS: atom_id res chain seq x y z
N MET A 1 13.41 0.99 -29.88
CA MET A 1 12.22 1.68 -30.42
C MET A 1 11.77 2.76 -29.44
N PRO A 2 12.10 4.06 -29.65
CA PRO A 2 11.72 5.16 -28.75
C PRO A 2 10.80 6.26 -29.35
N ALA A 3 10.30 6.13 -30.59
CA ALA A 3 9.65 7.24 -31.29
C ALA A 3 8.18 7.51 -30.95
N LYS A 4 7.43 6.53 -30.41
CA LYS A 4 5.97 6.68 -30.16
C LYS A 4 5.64 7.51 -28.92
N ASP A 5 6.48 7.47 -27.89
CA ASP A 5 6.20 8.13 -26.61
C ASP A 5 6.38 9.65 -26.67
N THR A 6 7.38 10.11 -27.44
CA THR A 6 7.61 11.54 -27.70
C THR A 6 6.45 12.17 -28.47
N ASP A 7 5.84 11.40 -29.37
CA ASP A 7 4.69 11.81 -30.17
C ASP A 7 3.43 11.96 -29.31
N LEU A 8 3.18 11.03 -28.39
CA LEU A 8 2.04 11.11 -27.47
C LEU A 8 2.11 12.34 -26.55
N ARG A 9 3.27 12.59 -25.92
CA ARG A 9 3.46 13.73 -25.01
C ARG A 9 3.25 15.07 -25.74
N SER A 10 3.76 15.16 -26.96
CA SER A 10 3.61 16.34 -27.82
C SER A 10 2.15 16.57 -28.23
N ARG A 11 1.42 15.50 -28.59
CA ARG A 11 0.00 15.57 -28.92
C ARG A 11 -0.87 16.00 -27.74
N LEU A 12 -0.60 15.50 -26.53
CA LEU A 12 -1.31 15.89 -25.31
C LEU A 12 -1.05 17.37 -24.97
N THR A 13 0.19 17.84 -25.13
CA THR A 13 0.55 19.26 -24.93
C THR A 13 -0.19 20.16 -25.92
N ALA A 14 -0.29 19.74 -27.18
CA ALA A 14 -1.06 20.45 -28.20
C ALA A 14 -2.57 20.46 -27.90
N ALA A 15 -3.11 19.37 -27.34
CA ALA A 15 -4.51 19.29 -26.91
C ALA A 15 -4.82 20.27 -25.76
N ALA A 16 -3.97 20.32 -24.72
CA ALA A 16 -4.11 21.30 -23.63
C ALA A 16 -4.09 22.75 -24.16
N THR A 17 -3.21 23.04 -25.12
CA THR A 17 -3.14 24.36 -25.78
C THR A 17 -4.41 24.69 -26.56
N LYS A 18 -5.02 23.71 -27.24
CA LYS A 18 -6.30 23.92 -27.95
C LYS A 18 -7.45 24.15 -26.98
N LEU A 19 -7.51 23.41 -25.87
CA LEU A 19 -8.54 23.56 -24.84
C LEU A 19 -8.54 24.96 -24.21
N ARG A 20 -7.36 25.53 -23.97
CA ARG A 20 -7.23 26.92 -23.52
C ARG A 20 -7.80 27.92 -24.53
N LYS A 21 -7.65 27.67 -25.83
CA LYS A 21 -8.16 28.55 -26.90
C LYS A 21 -9.68 28.51 -27.04
N VAL A 22 -10.33 27.41 -26.65
CA VAL A 22 -11.79 27.27 -26.68
C VAL A 22 -12.44 27.61 -25.33
N ASN A 23 -11.69 28.26 -24.44
CA ASN A 23 -12.15 28.70 -23.11
C ASN A 23 -12.54 27.54 -22.15
N GLU A 24 -11.82 26.41 -22.25
CA GLU A 24 -11.94 25.25 -21.35
C GLU A 24 -10.63 25.05 -20.54
N PRO A 25 -10.29 25.99 -19.64
CA PRO A 25 -9.01 25.95 -18.90
C PRO A 25 -8.91 24.75 -17.95
N ASP A 26 -10.01 24.36 -17.31
CA ASP A 26 -10.02 23.24 -16.35
C ASP A 26 -9.62 21.91 -16.99
N LEU A 27 -10.05 21.66 -18.23
CA LEU A 27 -9.68 20.47 -18.99
C LEU A 27 -8.21 20.50 -19.42
N ALA A 28 -7.68 21.68 -19.74
CA ALA A 28 -6.26 21.85 -20.05
C ALA A 28 -5.38 21.58 -18.83
N ASP A 29 -5.80 22.04 -17.65
CA ASP A 29 -5.07 21.85 -16.40
C ASP A 29 -5.10 20.39 -15.92
N ALA A 30 -6.19 19.67 -16.21
CA ALA A 30 -6.23 18.22 -16.02
C ALA A 30 -5.19 17.48 -16.88
N ILE A 31 -5.05 17.85 -18.16
CA ILE A 31 -4.02 17.28 -19.05
C ILE A 31 -2.62 17.62 -18.54
N ASP A 32 -2.38 18.86 -18.13
CA ASP A 32 -1.08 19.29 -17.59
C ASP A 32 -0.74 18.55 -16.29
N THR A 33 -1.74 18.25 -15.46
CA THR A 33 -1.58 17.41 -14.26
C THR A 33 -1.12 15.99 -14.62
N VAL A 34 -1.60 15.42 -15.73
CA VAL A 34 -1.15 14.10 -16.21
C VAL A 34 0.26 14.17 -16.82
N LEU A 35 0.58 15.27 -17.50
CA LEU A 35 1.89 15.51 -18.12
C LEU A 35 3.00 15.88 -17.12
N ALA A 36 2.63 16.41 -15.95
CA ALA A 36 3.57 16.73 -14.87
C ALA A 36 4.36 15.49 -14.40
N PRO A 37 5.51 15.68 -13.73
CA PRO A 37 6.23 14.58 -13.08
C PRO A 37 5.29 13.77 -12.17
N ASN A 38 5.28 12.44 -12.33
CA ASN A 38 4.37 11.51 -11.65
C ASN A 38 2.86 11.68 -11.95
N GLY A 39 2.49 12.48 -12.95
CA GLY A 39 1.09 12.72 -13.34
C GLY A 39 0.37 11.48 -13.84
N TRP A 40 1.01 10.71 -14.73
CA TRP A 40 0.51 9.40 -15.16
C TRP A 40 0.28 8.43 -14.00
N GLY A 41 1.16 8.43 -12.99
CA GLY A 41 1.00 7.60 -11.79
C GLY A 41 -0.25 7.96 -10.98
N ARG A 42 -0.64 9.24 -10.96
CA ARG A 42 -1.89 9.70 -10.32
C ARG A 42 -3.12 9.25 -11.12
N LEU A 43 -3.11 9.44 -12.45
CA LEU A 43 -4.19 9.01 -13.33
C LEU A 43 -4.40 7.49 -13.29
N ARG A 44 -3.30 6.72 -13.33
CA ARG A 44 -3.32 5.26 -13.19
C ARG A 44 -3.91 4.82 -11.86
N ARG A 45 -3.74 5.58 -10.78
CA ARG A 45 -4.32 5.26 -9.47
C ARG A 45 -5.82 5.55 -9.38
N SER A 46 -6.32 6.51 -10.14
CA SER A 46 -7.76 6.80 -10.24
C SER A 46 -8.53 5.83 -11.13
N ASP A 47 -7.83 4.99 -11.90
CA ASP A 47 -8.47 3.99 -12.75
C ASP A 47 -9.07 2.85 -11.87
N PRO A 48 -10.40 2.59 -11.99
CA PRO A 48 -11.06 1.53 -11.23
C PRO A 48 -10.48 0.13 -11.48
N ALA A 49 -9.88 -0.11 -12.65
CA ALA A 49 -9.32 -1.40 -13.02
C ALA A 49 -7.99 -1.69 -12.29
N THR A 50 -7.14 -0.67 -12.12
CA THR A 50 -5.88 -0.77 -11.36
C THR A 50 -6.10 -0.74 -9.86
N SER A 51 -7.20 -0.14 -9.39
CA SER A 51 -7.62 -0.24 -7.99
C SER A 51 -7.68 -1.71 -7.53
N ASN A 52 -8.16 -2.62 -8.37
CA ASN A 52 -8.36 -4.03 -8.01
C ASN A 52 -7.21 -4.99 -8.39
N SER A 53 -6.08 -4.48 -8.88
CA SER A 53 -4.97 -5.32 -9.32
C SER A 53 -4.13 -5.79 -8.10
N LEU A 54 -4.35 -7.04 -7.69
CA LEU A 54 -3.58 -7.74 -6.63
C LEU A 54 -2.26 -8.25 -7.20
N ASP A 55 -1.43 -7.34 -7.72
CA ASP A 55 -0.43 -7.74 -8.71
C ASP A 55 0.91 -8.22 -8.13
N ARG A 56 1.36 -7.66 -7.00
CA ARG A 56 2.69 -8.00 -6.45
C ARG A 56 2.61 -8.58 -5.05
N ASN A 57 3.25 -9.75 -4.86
CA ASN A 57 3.42 -10.34 -3.54
C ASN A 57 4.15 -9.38 -2.60
N MET A 58 3.57 -9.13 -1.42
CA MET A 58 4.17 -8.35 -0.36
C MET A 58 4.62 -9.29 0.76
N ALA A 59 5.93 -9.42 0.92
CA ALA A 59 6.55 -10.20 1.98
C ALA A 59 6.65 -9.37 3.27
N MET A 60 6.07 -9.88 4.35
CA MET A 60 6.16 -9.30 5.69
C MET A 60 6.96 -10.25 6.59
N ARG A 61 8.18 -9.86 6.95
CA ARG A 61 9.06 -10.69 7.79
C ARG A 61 8.63 -10.60 9.25
N MET A 62 8.37 -11.74 9.90
CA MET A 62 7.93 -11.80 11.29
C MET A 62 8.28 -13.15 11.94
N PRO A 63 8.27 -13.27 13.28
CA PRO A 63 8.45 -14.55 13.97
C PRO A 63 7.46 -15.61 13.47
N ALA A 64 7.92 -16.85 13.34
CA ALA A 64 7.10 -17.98 12.86
C ALA A 64 5.80 -18.14 13.66
N GLU A 65 5.90 -18.01 14.99
CA GLU A 65 4.76 -18.08 15.91
C GLU A 65 3.69 -17.02 15.59
N TRP A 66 4.10 -15.78 15.32
CA TRP A 66 3.14 -14.70 15.02
C TRP A 66 2.46 -14.91 13.67
N ARG A 67 3.23 -15.39 12.68
CA ARG A 67 2.71 -15.73 11.35
C ARG A 67 1.62 -16.80 11.45
N GLU A 68 1.85 -17.83 12.25
CA GLU A 68 0.89 -18.92 12.45
C GLU A 68 -0.35 -18.45 13.21
N GLN A 69 -0.18 -17.70 14.31
CA GLN A 69 -1.30 -17.12 15.04
C GLN A 69 -2.18 -16.23 14.16
N ILE A 70 -1.57 -15.39 13.31
CA ILE A 70 -2.32 -14.55 12.36
C ILE A 70 -3.11 -15.41 11.37
N LYS A 71 -2.48 -16.44 10.79
CA LYS A 71 -3.16 -17.34 9.84
C LYS A 71 -4.33 -18.07 10.49
N THR A 72 -4.11 -18.69 11.65
CA THR A 72 -5.14 -19.44 12.37
C THR A 72 -6.30 -18.54 12.80
N ARG A 73 -6.03 -17.34 13.31
CA ARG A 73 -7.07 -16.40 13.74
C ARG A 73 -7.83 -15.81 12.55
N ALA A 74 -7.15 -15.54 11.43
CA ALA A 74 -7.80 -15.10 10.20
C ALA A 74 -8.72 -16.20 9.63
N GLU A 75 -8.25 -17.44 9.59
CA GLU A 75 -9.04 -18.59 9.13
C GLU A 75 -10.26 -18.83 10.01
N ALA A 76 -10.10 -18.80 11.34
CA ALA A 76 -11.20 -18.93 12.28
C ALA A 76 -12.25 -17.81 12.15
N ALA A 77 -11.83 -16.61 11.74
CA ALA A 77 -12.73 -15.48 11.47
C ALA A 77 -13.34 -15.50 10.05
N GLY A 78 -12.87 -16.38 9.16
CA GLY A 78 -13.25 -16.37 7.74
C GLY A 78 -12.66 -15.20 6.94
N ASP A 79 -11.62 -14.55 7.47
CA ASP A 79 -11.01 -13.35 6.90
C ASP A 79 -10.00 -13.69 5.79
N LYS A 80 -10.03 -12.90 4.70
CA LYS A 80 -9.01 -12.95 3.66
C LYS A 80 -7.90 -11.96 3.98
N LEU A 81 -6.69 -12.45 4.26
CA LEU A 81 -5.54 -11.59 4.61
C LEU A 81 -5.29 -10.42 3.64
N ALA A 82 -5.52 -10.62 2.34
CA ALA A 82 -5.42 -9.55 1.35
C ALA A 82 -6.36 -8.38 1.63
N LYS A 83 -7.62 -8.66 1.96
CA LYS A 83 -8.64 -7.66 2.31
C LYS A 83 -8.24 -6.92 3.59
N GLU A 84 -7.76 -7.67 4.59
CA GLU A 84 -7.31 -7.10 5.86
C GLU A 84 -6.11 -6.18 5.72
N VAL A 85 -5.15 -6.57 4.89
CA VAL A 85 -4.00 -5.72 4.58
C VAL A 85 -4.45 -4.45 3.86
N ASN A 86 -5.34 -4.54 2.87
CA ASN A 86 -5.86 -3.36 2.18
C ASN A 86 -6.58 -2.41 3.14
N GLU A 87 -7.40 -2.94 4.04
CA GLU A 87 -8.07 -2.15 5.09
C GLU A 87 -7.04 -1.46 6.01
N GLY A 88 -5.99 -2.18 6.43
CA GLY A 88 -4.93 -1.63 7.26
C GLY A 88 -4.15 -0.50 6.59
N LEU A 89 -3.78 -0.68 5.32
CA LEU A 89 -3.12 0.36 4.53
C LEU A 89 -4.02 1.59 4.37
N GLN A 90 -5.31 1.40 4.08
CA GLN A 90 -6.26 2.51 3.97
C GLN A 90 -6.43 3.24 5.31
N LYS A 91 -6.61 2.54 6.43
CA LYS A 91 -6.74 3.16 7.76
C LYS A 91 -5.50 3.98 8.13
N TYR A 92 -4.32 3.53 7.73
CA TYR A 92 -3.09 4.28 7.91
C TYR A 92 -3.06 5.57 7.06
N LEU A 93 -3.42 5.48 5.78
CA LEU A 93 -3.54 6.65 4.89
C LEU A 93 -4.56 7.66 5.42
N ASP A 94 -5.67 7.19 5.98
CA ASP A 94 -6.70 8.00 6.63
C ASP A 94 -6.29 8.59 7.99
N GLY A 95 -5.12 8.21 8.53
CA GLY A 95 -4.68 8.62 9.88
C GLY A 95 -5.43 7.95 11.04
N LYS A 96 -6.26 6.93 10.76
CA LYS A 96 -7.05 6.18 11.74
C LYS A 96 -6.27 5.02 12.38
N PHE A 97 -5.08 4.73 11.87
CA PHE A 97 -4.20 3.71 12.40
C PHE A 97 -2.75 4.22 12.41
N VAL A 98 -2.08 4.04 13.55
CA VAL A 98 -0.66 4.35 13.71
C VAL A 98 0.06 3.02 14.00
N PRO A 99 0.97 2.58 13.12
CA PRO A 99 1.67 1.32 13.31
C PRO A 99 2.70 1.42 14.43
N VAL A 100 2.77 0.40 15.27
CA VAL A 100 3.85 0.22 16.23
C VAL A 100 4.86 -0.73 15.62
N ALA A 101 6.09 -0.27 15.46
CA ALA A 101 7.18 -1.14 15.01
C ALA A 101 7.43 -2.23 16.07
N PRO A 102 7.50 -3.52 15.68
CA PRO A 102 7.87 -4.56 16.63
C PRO A 102 9.29 -4.32 17.13
N GLY A 103 9.50 -4.58 18.43
CA GLY A 103 10.83 -4.52 19.03
C GLY A 103 11.80 -5.43 18.26
N ARG A 104 13.03 -4.95 18.05
CA ARG A 104 14.08 -5.78 17.43
C ARG A 104 14.41 -6.94 18.38
N SER A 105 14.38 -8.16 17.87
CA SER A 105 14.88 -9.33 18.62
C SER A 105 16.38 -9.15 18.87
N PRO A 106 16.92 -9.58 20.03
CA PRO A 106 18.34 -9.56 20.30
C PRO A 106 19.11 -10.28 19.19
N TYR A 107 20.25 -9.72 18.79
CA TYR A 107 21.12 -10.33 17.79
C TYR A 107 21.53 -11.74 18.26
N GLY A 108 21.37 -12.75 17.39
CA GLY A 108 21.73 -14.14 17.70
C GLY A 108 20.67 -14.97 18.45
N SER A 109 19.43 -14.47 18.61
CA SER A 109 18.36 -15.19 19.30
C SER A 109 17.90 -16.50 18.63
N GLY A 110 18.42 -16.83 17.44
CA GLY A 110 18.02 -18.03 16.68
C GLY A 110 16.54 -18.06 16.27
N THR A 111 15.78 -16.98 16.50
CA THR A 111 14.35 -16.94 16.21
C THR A 111 14.13 -16.99 14.71
N GLU A 112 13.39 -18.00 14.24
CA GLU A 112 13.00 -18.07 12.83
C GLU A 112 12.09 -16.89 12.47
N MET A 113 12.49 -16.18 11.42
CA MET A 113 11.82 -14.98 10.94
C MET A 113 11.35 -15.18 9.49
N PRO A 114 10.38 -16.09 9.24
CA PRO A 114 9.85 -16.32 7.90
C PRO A 114 9.02 -15.13 7.39
N ASN A 115 8.69 -15.16 6.11
CA ASN A 115 7.80 -14.19 5.49
C ASN A 115 6.34 -14.66 5.55
N LEU A 116 5.44 -13.76 5.92
CA LEU A 116 4.02 -13.81 5.57
C LEU A 116 3.84 -13.08 4.23
N ASN A 117 3.44 -13.83 3.21
CA ASN A 117 3.28 -13.35 1.85
C ASN A 117 1.81 -13.05 1.58
N VAL A 118 1.48 -11.79 1.25
CA VAL A 118 0.11 -11.35 0.94
C VAL A 118 0.12 -10.53 -0.34
N ARG A 119 -0.84 -10.76 -1.23
CA ARG A 119 -1.08 -9.88 -2.40
C ARG A 119 -2.07 -8.81 -1.97
N ALA A 120 -1.62 -7.57 -1.91
CA ALA A 120 -2.42 -6.39 -1.55
C ALA A 120 -2.52 -5.46 -2.76
N MET A 121 -3.44 -4.49 -2.73
CA MET A 121 -3.63 -3.51 -3.81
C MET A 121 -2.35 -2.67 -3.97
N ASP A 122 -1.79 -2.69 -5.18
CA ASP A 122 -0.55 -1.95 -5.46
C ASP A 122 -0.72 -0.43 -5.32
N SER A 123 -1.90 0.09 -5.66
CA SER A 123 -2.23 1.52 -5.49
C SER A 123 -2.12 1.99 -4.04
N LEU A 124 -2.55 1.17 -3.07
CA LEU A 124 -2.46 1.49 -1.63
C LEU A 124 -1.01 1.37 -1.16
N ARG A 125 -0.28 0.36 -1.63
CA ARG A 125 1.14 0.19 -1.30
C ARG A 125 1.98 1.36 -1.77
N GLU A 126 1.75 1.82 -3.00
CA GLU A 126 2.44 2.96 -3.58
C GLU A 126 2.13 4.24 -2.79
N GLN A 127 0.87 4.48 -2.41
CA GLN A 127 0.51 5.64 -1.58
C GLN A 127 1.17 5.62 -0.19
N VAL A 128 1.23 4.46 0.46
CA VAL A 128 1.93 4.33 1.75
C VAL A 128 3.44 4.56 1.58
N ALA A 129 4.04 4.05 0.51
CA ALA A 129 5.45 4.28 0.21
C ALA A 129 5.75 5.76 -0.10
N GLU A 130 4.89 6.45 -0.84
CA GLU A 130 5.01 7.88 -1.15
C GLU A 130 4.95 8.75 0.12
N ARG A 131 4.19 8.34 1.14
CA ARG A 131 4.12 9.06 2.42
C ARG A 131 5.44 9.03 3.20
N GLY A 132 6.28 8.02 3.00
CA GLY A 132 7.67 7.99 3.51
C GLY A 132 7.85 7.66 5.00
N ASP A 133 6.86 7.90 5.87
CA ASP A 133 7.01 7.66 7.32
C ASP A 133 7.23 6.16 7.67
N HIS A 134 6.57 5.27 6.93
CA HIS A 134 6.61 3.83 7.15
C HIS A 134 6.54 3.04 5.84
N SER A 135 7.18 1.87 5.81
CA SER A 135 7.06 0.97 4.67
C SER A 135 5.68 0.29 4.63
N PRO A 136 5.13 -0.02 3.44
CA PRO A 136 3.85 -0.73 3.32
C PRO A 136 3.81 -2.06 4.07
N ALA A 137 4.93 -2.80 4.08
CA ALA A 137 5.03 -4.08 4.78
C ALA A 137 4.99 -3.91 6.32
N LEU A 138 5.57 -2.82 6.84
CA LEU A 138 5.50 -2.51 8.27
C LEU A 138 4.07 -2.15 8.67
N VAL A 139 3.40 -1.28 7.92
CA VAL A 139 2.01 -0.90 8.18
C VAL A 139 1.09 -2.12 8.15
N ALA A 140 1.22 -2.95 7.10
CA ALA A 140 0.42 -4.15 6.94
C ALA A 140 0.62 -5.16 8.07
N SER A 141 1.88 -5.45 8.43
CA SER A 141 2.18 -6.38 9.52
C SER A 141 1.69 -5.86 10.89
N ALA A 142 1.90 -4.57 11.18
CA ALA A 142 1.40 -3.95 12.40
C ALA A 142 -0.13 -4.00 12.51
N TYR A 143 -0.84 -3.77 11.40
CA TYR A 143 -2.30 -3.85 11.38
C TYR A 143 -2.80 -5.28 11.64
N LEU A 144 -2.22 -6.28 10.96
CA LEU A 144 -2.59 -7.69 11.19
C LEU A 144 -2.33 -8.10 12.64
N MET A 145 -1.18 -7.73 13.21
CA MET A 145 -0.87 -7.99 14.62
C MET A 145 -1.86 -7.30 15.56
N SER A 146 -2.26 -6.06 15.27
CA SER A 146 -3.26 -5.30 16.05
C SER A 146 -4.66 -5.91 15.99
N LYS A 147 -5.13 -6.28 14.78
CA LYS A 147 -6.44 -6.88 14.55
C LYS A 147 -6.52 -8.24 15.23
N TYR A 148 -5.52 -9.08 15.04
CA TYR A 148 -5.51 -10.43 15.60
C TYR A 148 -4.95 -10.52 17.01
N LYS A 149 -4.52 -9.42 17.66
CA LYS A 149 -3.97 -9.41 19.02
C LYS A 149 -2.75 -10.34 19.18
N VAL A 150 -1.76 -10.14 18.32
CA VAL A 150 -0.52 -10.94 18.25
C VAL A 150 0.69 -10.03 18.54
N GLY A 151 1.77 -10.63 19.07
CA GLY A 151 3.04 -9.94 19.28
C GLY A 151 2.89 -8.72 20.19
N PRO A 152 3.36 -7.52 19.79
CA PRO A 152 3.26 -6.30 20.61
C PRO A 152 1.82 -5.88 20.98
N TYR A 153 0.82 -6.40 20.26
CA TYR A 153 -0.59 -6.10 20.46
C TYR A 153 -1.35 -7.23 21.20
N ALA A 154 -0.65 -8.28 21.62
CA ALA A 154 -1.23 -9.30 22.47
C ALA A 154 -1.62 -8.69 23.84
N PRO A 155 -2.74 -9.14 24.44
CA PRO A 155 -3.10 -8.69 25.78
C PRO A 155 -1.97 -9.05 26.76
N LYS A 156 -1.47 -8.05 27.49
CA LYS A 156 -0.48 -8.29 28.54
C LYS A 156 -1.13 -9.20 29.59
N ALA A 157 -0.50 -10.33 29.89
CA ALA A 157 -0.93 -11.17 31.00
C ALA A 157 -1.02 -10.30 32.26
N ALA A 158 -2.18 -10.31 32.93
CA ALA A 158 -2.32 -9.66 34.23
C ALA A 158 -1.26 -10.26 35.15
N LYS A 159 -0.36 -9.41 35.67
CA LYS A 159 0.53 -9.83 36.75
C LYS A 159 -0.37 -10.27 37.91
N LYS A 160 -0.36 -11.57 38.22
CA LYS A 160 -0.88 -12.08 39.49
C LYS A 160 0.04 -11.65 40.61
#